data_AF-A0A7Y4RZ04-F1
#
_entry.id   AF-A0A7Y4RZ04-F1
#
_cell.length_a   1.000
_cell.length_b   1.000
_cell.length_c   1.000
_cell.angle_alpha   90.00
_cell.angle_beta   90.00
_cell.angle_gamma   90.00
#
_symmetry.space_group_name_H-M   'P 1'
#
loop_
_entity.id
_entity.type
_entity.pdbx_description
1 polymer ?
#
loop_
_entity_poly.entity_id
_entity_poly.type
_entity_poly.pdbx_seq_one_letter_code
_entity_poly.pdbx_strand_id
1 'polypeptide(L)' 'MSKIPSGFQRFLDLLTILEFDQKASSIFAEDNAKLKRHGMLIADMYLMIASITKANDFTLVTNNLKHFERIENLKLERWL' A
#
# COMPACT_ATOMS: atom_id res chain seq x y z
N MET A 1 -3.13 27.20 5.12
CA MET A 1 -2.97 25.94 4.34
C MET A 1 -1.62 26.01 3.63
N SER A 2 -0.71 25.09 3.91
CA SER A 2 0.62 25.07 3.26
C SER A 2 0.43 24.79 1.77
N LYS A 3 1.03 25.62 0.90
CA LYS A 3 1.03 25.39 -0.56
C LYS A 3 1.94 24.20 -0.86
N ILE A 4 1.40 23.21 -1.57
CA ILE A 4 2.19 22.12 -2.12
C ILE A 4 3.25 22.72 -3.08
N PRO A 5 4.55 22.33 -2.97
CA PRO A 5 5.56 22.82 -3.89
C PRO A 5 5.20 22.52 -5.36
N SER A 6 5.37 23.48 -6.26
CA SER A 6 4.92 23.35 -7.66
C SER A 6 5.54 22.17 -8.40
N GLY A 7 6.78 21.79 -8.05
CA GLY A 7 7.44 20.59 -8.60
C GLY A 7 6.76 19.29 -8.17
N PHE A 8 6.25 19.22 -6.94
CA PHE A 8 5.54 18.05 -6.45
C PHE A 8 4.17 17.92 -7.11
N GLN A 9 3.45 19.03 -7.31
CA GLN A 9 2.18 19.00 -8.03
C GLN A 9 2.37 18.47 -9.46
N ARG A 10 3.35 19.00 -10.21
CA ARG A 10 3.65 18.51 -11.57
C ARG A 10 3.98 17.02 -11.62
N PHE A 11 4.63 16.49 -10.58
CA PHE A 11 4.92 15.07 -10.49
C PHE A 11 3.65 14.25 -10.26
N LEU A 12 2.78 14.68 -9.34
CA LEU A 12 1.51 14.01 -9.08
C LEU A 12 0.60 14.02 -10.31
N ASP A 13 0.62 15.09 -11.11
CA ASP A 13 -0.18 15.19 -12.34
C ASP A 13 0.18 14.13 -13.40
N LEU A 14 1.35 13.48 -13.28
CA LEU A 14 1.78 12.38 -14.16
C LEU A 14 1.30 11.01 -13.68
N LEU A 15 0.70 10.93 -12.50
CA LEU A 15 0.33 9.68 -11.84
C LEU A 15 -1.18 9.58 -11.69
N THR A 16 -1.68 8.34 -11.72
CA THR A 16 -3.04 8.05 -11.27
C THR A 16 -3.02 7.90 -9.75
N ILE A 17 -3.79 8.72 -9.05
CA ILE A 17 -3.95 8.63 -7.59
C ILE A 17 -5.12 7.70 -7.29
N LEU A 18 -4.85 6.67 -6.48
CA LEU A 18 -5.85 5.70 -6.04
C LEU A 18 -6.24 5.99 -4.60
N GLU A 19 -7.53 5.98 -4.35
CA GLU A 19 -8.11 6.14 -3.02
C GLU A 19 -8.09 4.81 -2.25
N PHE A 20 -8.11 4.90 -0.93
CA PHE A 20 -8.41 3.76 -0.07
C PHE A 20 -9.93 3.53 -0.01
N ASP A 21 -10.45 2.79 -0.99
CA ASP A 21 -11.87 2.58 -1.17
C ASP A 21 -12.45 1.43 -0.32
N GLN A 22 -13.73 1.11 -0.53
CA GLN A 22 -14.40 0.03 0.21
C GLN A 22 -13.78 -1.36 -0.07
N LYS A 23 -13.27 -1.60 -1.28
CA LYS A 23 -12.63 -2.87 -1.64
C LYS A 23 -11.29 -3.01 -0.92
N ALA A 24 -10.46 -1.97 -0.97
CA ALA A 24 -9.20 -1.91 -0.25
C ALA A 24 -9.40 -2.03 1.26
N SER A 25 -10.37 -1.32 1.84
CA SER A 25 -10.66 -1.41 3.28
C SER A 25 -11.11 -2.80 3.74
N SER A 26 -11.86 -3.53 2.91
CA SER A 26 -12.24 -4.92 3.21
C SER A 26 -11.01 -5.84 3.24
N ILE A 27 -10.11 -5.71 2.27
CA ILE A 27 -8.85 -6.47 2.22
C ILE A 27 -7.95 -6.11 3.40
N PHE A 28 -7.84 -4.82 3.74
CA PHE A 28 -7.11 -4.35 4.91
C PHE A 28 -7.60 -5.02 6.20
N ALA A 29 -8.92 -5.05 6.42
CA ALA A 29 -9.51 -5.63 7.62
C ALA A 29 -9.19 -7.13 7.74
N GLU A 30 -9.26 -7.85 6.62
CA GLU A 30 -8.93 -9.27 6.55
C GLU A 30 -7.45 -9.53 6.86
N ASP A 31 -6.54 -8.84 6.17
CA ASP A 31 -5.09 -9.00 6.36
C ASP A 31 -4.66 -8.59 7.78
N ASN A 32 -5.20 -7.49 8.31
CA ASN A 32 -4.92 -7.03 9.68
C ASN A 32 -5.39 -8.06 10.71
N ALA A 33 -6.59 -8.61 10.54
CA ALA A 33 -7.10 -9.66 11.43
C ALA A 33 -6.24 -10.92 11.39
N LYS A 34 -5.80 -11.35 10.19
CA LYS A 34 -4.90 -12.50 10.03
C LYS A 34 -3.56 -12.27 10.72
N LEU A 35 -2.92 -11.14 10.48
CA LEU A 35 -1.60 -10.84 11.06
C LEU A 35 -1.68 -10.71 12.59
N LYS A 36 -2.71 -10.04 13.12
CA LYS A 36 -2.94 -9.95 14.57
C LYS A 36 -3.11 -11.33 15.22
N ARG A 37 -3.85 -12.25 14.57
CA ARG A 37 -3.99 -13.64 15.06
C ARG A 37 -2.66 -14.39 15.10
N HIS A 38 -1.73 -14.07 14.20
CA HIS A 38 -0.38 -14.66 14.15
C HIS A 38 0.64 -13.90 15.00
N GLY A 39 0.22 -12.90 15.80
CA GLY A 39 1.12 -12.08 16.62
C GLY A 39 2.06 -11.19 15.80
N MET A 40 1.77 -10.97 14.52
CA MET A 40 2.58 -10.14 13.63
C MET A 40 2.06 -8.70 13.65
N LEU A 41 2.86 -7.80 14.22
CA LEU A 41 2.62 -6.37 14.15
C LEU A 41 3.23 -5.81 12.86
N ILE A 42 2.39 -5.15 12.07
CA ILE A 42 2.77 -4.37 10.90
C ILE A 42 2.10 -3.00 11.03
N ALA A 43 2.75 -1.93 10.57
CA ALA A 43 2.14 -0.61 10.63
C ALA A 43 0.95 -0.52 9.66
N ASP A 44 -0.13 0.12 10.09
CA ASP A 44 -1.38 0.22 9.32
C ASP A 44 -1.14 0.82 7.92
N MET A 45 -0.22 1.78 7.77
CA MET A 45 0.11 2.35 6.46
C MET A 45 0.62 1.33 5.45
N TYR A 46 1.43 0.34 5.88
CA TYR A 46 1.89 -0.73 5.00
C TYR A 46 0.75 -1.62 4.53
N LEU A 47 -0.19 -1.93 5.44
CA LEU A 47 -1.39 -2.68 5.09
C LEU A 47 -2.35 -1.88 4.19
N MET A 48 -2.46 -0.57 4.38
CA MET A 48 -3.27 0.28 3.51
C MET A 48 -2.70 0.30 2.08
N ILE A 49 -1.39 0.49 1.91
CA ILE A 49 -0.75 0.41 0.59
C ILE A 49 -0.92 -0.97 -0.04
N ALA A 50 -0.70 -2.03 0.73
CA ALA A 50 -0.83 -3.40 0.23
C ALA A 50 -2.26 -3.75 -0.16
N SER A 51 -3.25 -3.30 0.60
CA SER A 51 -4.65 -3.55 0.31
C SER A 51 -5.15 -2.78 -0.92
N ILE A 52 -4.72 -1.53 -1.14
CA ILE A 52 -4.97 -0.81 -2.40
C ILE A 52 -4.36 -1.59 -3.58
N THR A 53 -3.13 -2.08 -3.42
CA THR A 53 -2.44 -2.85 -4.46
C THR A 53 -3.20 -4.14 -4.80
N LYS A 54 -3.59 -4.92 -3.78
CA LYS A 54 -4.35 -6.17 -3.91
C LYS A 54 -5.75 -5.93 -4.49
N ALA A 55 -6.42 -4.86 -4.07
CA ALA A 55 -7.73 -4.48 -4.59
C ALA A 55 -7.73 -4.25 -6.11
N ASN A 56 -6.59 -3.82 -6.66
CA ASN A 56 -6.44 -3.53 -8.08
C ASN A 56 -5.64 -4.60 -8.85
N ASP A 57 -5.26 -5.70 -8.21
CA ASP A 57 -4.40 -6.77 -8.78
C ASP A 57 -3.04 -6.29 -9.33
N PHE A 58 -2.49 -5.23 -8.73
CA PHE A 58 -1.23 -4.62 -9.16
C PHE A 58 0.01 -5.26 -8.51
N THR A 59 1.19 -4.88 -9.03
CA THR A 59 2.49 -5.17 -8.42
C THR A 59 2.96 -3.94 -7.64
N LEU A 60 3.27 -4.11 -6.36
CA LEU A 60 3.82 -3.05 -5.54
C LEU A 60 5.33 -2.96 -5.75
N VAL A 61 5.76 -1.83 -6.31
CA VAL A 61 7.17 -1.50 -6.46
C VAL A 61 7.67 -0.83 -5.18
N THR A 62 8.68 -1.40 -4.53
CA THR A 62 9.23 -0.83 -3.30
C THR A 62 10.69 -1.23 -3.06
N ASN A 63 11.49 -0.29 -2.54
CA ASN A 63 12.84 -0.59 -2.06
C ASN A 63 12.85 -1.22 -0.66
N ASN A 64 11.69 -1.26 0.01
CA ASN A 64 11.53 -1.71 1.40
C ASN A 64 10.79 -3.06 1.49
N LEU A 65 11.18 -4.03 0.65
CA LEU A 65 10.54 -5.34 0.54
C LEU A 65 10.25 -6.02 1.90
N LYS A 66 11.18 -5.93 2.85
CA LYS A 66 11.06 -6.52 4.20
C LYS A 66 9.79 -6.14 4.96
N HIS A 67 9.24 -4.94 4.72
CA HIS A 67 7.99 -4.51 5.36
C HIS A 67 6.75 -5.15 4.73
N PHE A 68 6.82 -5.56 3.47
CA PHE A 68 5.70 -6.07 2.70
C PHE A 68 5.74 -7.59 2.47
N GLU A 69 6.91 -8.23 2.61
CA GLU A 69 7.10 -9.68 2.46
C GLU A 69 6.22 -10.53 3.39
N ARG A 70 5.74 -9.95 4.50
CA ARG A 70 4.85 -10.62 5.47
C ARG A 70 3.38 -10.63 5.04
N ILE A 71 3.04 -9.91 3.98
CA ILE A 71 1.66 -9.78 3.49
C ILE A 71 1.47 -10.81 2.39
N GLU A 72 0.64 -11.82 2.67
CA GLU A 72 0.35 -12.89 1.73
C GLU A 72 -0.36 -12.36 0.47
N ASN A 73 -0.03 -12.98 -0.66
CA ASN A 73 -0.61 -12.70 -1.98
C ASN A 73 -0.42 -11.26 -2.45
N LEU A 74 0.66 -10.60 -2.04
CA LEU A 74 1.09 -9.30 -2.54
C LEU A 74 2.21 -9.49 -3.57
N LYS A 75 1.97 -9.06 -4.82
CA LYS A 75 3.00 -9.04 -5.87
C LYS A 75 3.98 -7.91 -5.56
N LEU A 76 5.28 -8.23 -5.49
CA LEU A 76 6.33 -7.28 -5.15
C LEU A 76 7.38 -7.20 -6.25
N GLU A 77 7.89 -6.00 -6.48
CA GLU A 77 9.02 -5.75 -7.38
C GLU A 77 9.96 -4.70 -6.78
N ARG A 78 11.24 -4.81 -7.12
CA ARG A 78 12.29 -3.85 -6.77
C ARG A 78 12.91 -3.34 -8.06
N TRP A 79 12.93 -2.01 -8.23
CA TRP A 79 13.50 -1.37 -9.42
C TRP A 79 14.93 -0.83 -9.22
N LEU A 80 15.48 -0.94 -8.01
CA LEU A 80 16.82 -0.50 -7.61
C LEU A 80 17.56 -1.55 -6.80
#